data_AF-A0A076F9T4-F1
#
_entry.id   AF-A0A076F9T4-F1
#
_cell.length_a   1.000
_cell.length_b   1.000
_cell.length_c   1.000
_cell.angle_alpha   90.00
_cell.angle_beta   90.00
_cell.angle_gamma   90.00
#
_symmetry.space_group_name_H-M   'P 1'
#
loop_
_entity.id
_entity.type
_entity.pdbx_description
1 polymer ?
#
loop_
_entity_poly.entity_id
_entity_poly.type
_entity_poly.pdbx_seq_one_letter_code
_entity_poly.pdbx_strand_id
1 'polypeptide(L)'
;MKKGFTMIELVFVIVILGILASIAVPRLAATGDDAKAVKAAAEIKDVITQLAAKYTIDGEWSTIIGGEKTGAGVAITGLSADNLNDVPTMKAVVGRTKTDGNQWAATCVKITVSNKDGNIKIENGTDTASSYCQAIQNTPAMLDWKKLNEDGGEGIKVGGSGIFK
;
A
#
# COMPACT_ATOMS: atom_id res chain seq x y z
N MET A 1 -49.34 11.88 -35.56
CA MET A 1 -49.19 12.88 -34.47
C MET A 1 -48.17 12.34 -33.48
N LYS A 2 -46.98 12.95 -33.38
CA LYS A 2 -45.99 12.56 -32.37
C LYS A 2 -46.47 13.12 -31.03
N LYS A 3 -46.83 12.25 -30.08
CA LYS A 3 -47.09 12.66 -28.69
C LYS A 3 -45.76 13.16 -28.12
N GLY A 4 -45.65 14.47 -27.89
CA GLY A 4 -44.51 15.06 -27.21
C GLY A 4 -44.52 14.64 -25.74
N PHE A 5 -43.33 14.36 -25.21
CA PHE A 5 -43.12 14.15 -23.77
C PHE A 5 -43.52 15.44 -23.05
N THR A 6 -44.26 15.36 -21.96
CA THR A 6 -44.69 16.55 -21.24
C THR A 6 -43.51 17.13 -20.44
N MET A 7 -43.48 18.46 -20.30
CA MET A 7 -42.48 19.14 -19.46
C MET A 7 -42.48 18.59 -18.02
N ILE A 8 -43.66 18.21 -17.51
CA ILE A 8 -43.79 17.71 -16.15
C ILE A 8 -43.21 16.30 -15.96
N GLU A 9 -43.32 15.41 -16.95
CA GLU A 9 -42.68 14.09 -16.89
C GLU A 9 -41.15 14.22 -16.85
N LEU A 10 -40.58 15.16 -17.59
CA LEU A 10 -39.13 15.38 -17.60
C LEU A 10 -38.64 15.93 -16.25
N VAL A 11 -39.39 16.86 -15.64
CA VAL A 11 -39.07 17.40 -14.31
C VAL A 11 -39.15 16.32 -13.23
N PHE A 12 -40.14 15.44 -13.28
CA PHE A 12 -40.27 14.36 -12.30
C PHE A 12 -39.09 13.39 -12.35
N VAL A 13 -38.60 13.05 -13.55
CA VAL A 13 -37.44 12.17 -13.73
C VAL A 13 -36.16 12.77 -13.15
N ILE A 14 -35.87 14.05 -13.41
CA ILE A 14 -34.65 14.67 -12.88
C ILE A 14 -34.68 14.81 -11.34
N VAL A 15 -35.88 15.01 -10.75
CA VAL A 15 -36.03 15.06 -9.29
C VAL A 15 -35.74 13.70 -8.67
N ILE A 16 -36.31 12.62 -9.23
CA ILE A 16 -36.03 11.26 -8.76
C ILE A 16 -34.54 10.93 -8.90
N LEU A 17 -33.93 11.21 -10.06
CA LEU A 17 -32.51 10.99 -10.28
C LEU A 17 -31.64 11.81 -9.31
N GLY A 18 -32.03 13.05 -8.98
CA GLY A 18 -31.35 13.87 -7.99
C GLY A 18 -31.38 13.27 -6.58
N ILE A 19 -32.54 12.75 -6.15
CA ILE A 19 -32.68 12.10 -4.84
C ILE A 19 -31.82 10.83 -4.80
N LEU A 20 -31.91 9.96 -5.81
CA LEU A 20 -31.13 8.72 -5.87
C LEU A 20 -29.61 9.00 -5.94
N ALA A 21 -29.19 10.01 -6.69
CA ALA A 21 -27.78 10.39 -6.80
C ALA A 21 -27.21 10.86 -5.45
N SER A 22 -27.96 11.65 -4.68
CA SER A 22 -27.48 12.16 -3.38
C SER A 22 -27.18 11.06 -2.37
N ILE A 23 -27.91 9.94 -2.41
CA ILE A 23 -27.67 8.77 -1.54
C ILE A 23 -26.56 7.87 -2.12
N ALA A 24 -26.50 7.73 -3.44
CA ALA A 24 -25.54 6.84 -4.09
C ALA A 24 -24.09 7.37 -4.06
N VAL A 25 -23.88 8.67 -4.26
CA VAL A 25 -22.53 9.25 -4.38
C VAL A 25 -21.66 9.06 -3.12
N PRO A 26 -22.14 9.35 -1.89
CA PRO A 26 -21.33 9.15 -0.68
C PRO A 26 -20.95 7.68 -0.47
N ARG A 27 -21.88 6.76 -0.77
CA ARG A 27 -21.65 5.32 -0.61
C ARG A 27 -20.64 4.80 -1.62
N LEU A 28 -20.74 5.23 -2.89
CA LEU A 28 -19.79 4.83 -3.94
C LEU A 28 -18.38 5.36 -3.68
N ALA A 29 -18.26 6.59 -3.17
CA ALA A 29 -16.97 7.17 -2.80
C ALA A 29 -16.27 6.36 -1.69
N ALA A 30 -16.99 6.01 -0.63
CA ALA A 30 -16.43 5.19 0.46
C ALA A 30 -15.98 3.80 -0.03
N THR A 31 -16.82 3.11 -0.82
CA THR A 31 -16.46 1.78 -1.36
C THR A 31 -15.28 1.81 -2.33
N GLY A 32 -15.05 2.95 -3.00
CA GLY A 32 -13.92 3.13 -3.92
C GLY A 32 -12.58 3.21 -3.19
N ASP A 33 -12.53 3.94 -2.07
CA ASP A 33 -11.33 4.03 -1.24
C ASP A 33 -11.04 2.69 -0.53
N ASP A 34 -12.08 2.01 -0.03
CA ASP A 34 -11.96 0.69 0.60
C ASP A 34 -11.41 -0.36 -0.39
N ALA A 35 -11.90 -0.37 -1.64
CA ALA A 35 -11.42 -1.29 -2.66
C ALA A 35 -9.93 -1.08 -2.99
N LYS A 36 -9.49 0.19 -3.04
CA LYS A 36 -8.07 0.50 -3.24
C LYS A 36 -7.23 0.12 -2.02
N ALA A 37 -7.77 0.27 -0.80
CA ALA A 37 -7.08 -0.13 0.41
C ALA A 37 -6.85 -1.65 0.47
N VAL A 38 -7.85 -2.46 0.11
CA VAL A 38 -7.71 -3.93 0.02
C VAL A 38 -6.67 -4.32 -1.03
N LYS A 39 -6.67 -3.65 -2.21
CA LYS A 39 -5.66 -3.88 -3.24
C LYS A 39 -4.25 -3.55 -2.72
N ALA A 40 -4.09 -2.40 -2.05
CA ALA A 40 -2.81 -2.03 -1.44
C ALA A 40 -2.35 -3.05 -0.40
N ALA A 41 -3.25 -3.54 0.47
CA ALA A 41 -2.92 -4.58 1.44
C ALA A 41 -2.44 -5.89 0.79
N ALA A 42 -3.07 -6.30 -0.32
CA ALA A 42 -2.64 -7.46 -1.10
C ALA A 42 -1.25 -7.25 -1.73
N GLU A 43 -1.00 -6.07 -2.29
CA GLU A 43 0.32 -5.70 -2.82
C GLU A 43 1.40 -5.66 -1.74
N ILE A 44 1.11 -5.10 -0.56
CA ILE A 44 2.04 -5.09 0.58
C ILE A 44 2.39 -6.52 0.99
N LYS A 45 1.41 -7.42 1.09
CA LYS A 45 1.65 -8.83 1.43
C LYS A 45 2.56 -9.52 0.40
N ASP A 46 2.30 -9.28 -0.88
CA ASP A 46 3.12 -9.82 -1.97
C ASP A 46 4.55 -9.27 -1.92
N VAL A 47 4.71 -7.96 -1.68
CA VAL A 47 6.01 -7.32 -1.46
C VAL A 47 6.77 -7.93 -0.29
N ILE A 48 6.12 -8.13 0.86
CA ILE A 48 6.75 -8.79 2.03
C ILE A 48 7.22 -10.20 1.67
N THR A 49 6.40 -10.95 0.93
CA THR A 49 6.73 -12.33 0.53
C THR A 49 7.92 -12.36 -0.43
N GLN A 50 7.96 -11.45 -1.41
CA GLN A 50 9.08 -11.33 -2.35
C GLN A 50 10.37 -10.89 -1.65
N LEU A 51 10.27 -9.90 -0.76
CA LEU A 51 11.40 -9.45 0.07
C LEU A 51 11.94 -10.59 0.93
N ALA A 52 11.05 -11.33 1.58
CA ALA A 52 11.41 -12.45 2.42
C ALA A 52 12.10 -13.57 1.62
N ALA A 53 11.54 -13.94 0.47
CA ALA A 53 12.11 -14.94 -0.43
C ALA A 53 13.49 -14.54 -0.94
N LYS A 54 13.65 -13.28 -1.38
CA LYS A 54 14.95 -12.79 -1.89
C LYS A 54 16.00 -12.74 -0.79
N TYR A 55 15.66 -12.26 0.41
CA TYR A 55 16.58 -12.28 1.54
C TYR A 55 17.00 -13.71 1.94
N THR A 56 16.10 -14.69 1.81
CA THR A 56 16.42 -16.10 2.06
C THR A 56 17.40 -16.68 1.03
N ILE A 57 17.35 -16.21 -0.22
CA ILE A 57 18.24 -16.67 -1.30
C ILE A 57 19.60 -15.96 -1.22
N ASP A 58 19.59 -14.64 -1.10
CA ASP A 58 20.78 -13.81 -1.24
C ASP A 58 21.50 -13.60 0.11
N GLY A 59 20.79 -13.77 1.24
CA GLY A 59 21.32 -13.58 2.59
C GLY A 59 21.54 -12.12 3.00
N GLU A 60 21.38 -11.17 2.08
CA GLU A 60 21.58 -9.74 2.32
C GLU A 60 20.53 -8.88 1.62
N TRP A 61 20.20 -7.73 2.21
CA TRP A 61 19.32 -6.73 1.58
C TRP A 61 20.01 -5.88 0.51
N SER A 62 21.34 -5.90 0.46
CA SER A 62 22.19 -5.14 -0.48
C SER A 62 22.03 -5.58 -1.94
N THR A 63 21.65 -6.83 -2.18
CA THR A 63 21.40 -7.36 -3.53
C THR A 63 20.06 -6.87 -4.07
N ILE A 64 19.08 -6.72 -3.17
CA ILE A 64 17.72 -6.27 -3.46
C ILE A 64 17.69 -4.75 -3.70
N ILE A 65 18.53 -4.01 -2.96
CA ILE A 65 18.61 -2.55 -2.99
C ILE A 65 19.90 -2.14 -3.69
N GLY A 66 19.81 -1.60 -4.91
CA GLY A 66 20.95 -1.23 -5.75
C GLY A 66 21.95 -0.28 -5.06
N GLY A 67 22.96 -0.85 -4.40
CA GLY A 67 24.07 -0.13 -3.77
C GLY A 67 24.06 -0.11 -2.23
N GLU A 68 25.24 -0.30 -1.65
CA GLU A 68 25.54 -0.47 -0.22
C GLU A 68 24.81 0.52 0.71
N LYS A 69 23.84 -0.01 1.48
CA LYS A 69 23.44 0.54 2.78
C LYS A 69 23.35 -0.60 3.78
N THR A 70 24.50 -1.25 3.97
CA THR A 70 24.71 -2.37 4.88
C THR A 70 24.89 -1.82 6.30
N GLY A 71 23.78 -1.72 7.04
CA GLY A 71 23.83 -1.63 8.50
C GLY A 71 22.77 -0.76 9.17
N ALA A 72 22.28 0.29 8.49
CA ALA A 72 21.18 1.14 8.97
C ALA A 72 19.89 0.80 8.21
N GLY A 73 18.75 0.74 8.90
CA GLY A 73 17.47 0.38 8.29
C GLY A 73 17.16 1.24 7.04
N VAL A 74 16.91 0.60 5.90
CA VAL A 74 16.65 1.25 4.61
C VAL A 74 15.17 1.21 4.29
N ALA A 75 14.56 2.39 4.11
CA ALA A 75 13.16 2.49 3.69
C ALA A 75 13.03 2.20 2.18
N ILE A 76 12.61 0.98 1.83
CA ILE A 76 12.43 0.50 0.45
C ILE A 76 11.34 1.30 -0.28
N THR A 77 10.32 1.72 0.45
CA THR A 77 9.23 2.54 -0.08
C THR A 77 9.67 3.93 -0.54
N GLY A 78 10.84 4.40 -0.09
CA GLY A 78 11.45 5.67 -0.53
C GLY A 78 12.50 5.52 -1.64
N LEU A 79 12.69 4.31 -2.17
CA LEU A 79 13.66 4.06 -3.24
C LEU A 79 13.02 4.22 -4.62
N SER A 80 13.81 4.69 -5.58
CA SER A 80 13.43 4.65 -7.00
C SER A 80 13.31 3.21 -7.50
N ALA A 81 12.39 2.97 -8.43
CA ALA A 81 12.14 1.68 -9.08
C ALA A 81 13.41 1.04 -9.68
N ASP A 82 14.36 1.86 -10.14
CA ASP A 82 15.61 1.40 -10.75
C ASP A 82 16.61 0.85 -9.74
N ASN A 83 16.44 1.18 -8.46
CA ASN A 83 17.29 0.69 -7.37
C ASN A 83 16.72 -0.57 -6.71
N LEU A 84 15.73 -1.21 -7.31
CA LEU A 84 15.11 -2.43 -6.81
C LEU A 84 15.34 -3.58 -7.79
N ASN A 85 16.00 -4.63 -7.30
CA ASN A 85 16.31 -5.83 -8.07
C ASN A 85 15.39 -6.98 -7.67
N ASP A 86 14.80 -7.65 -8.67
CA ASP A 86 14.05 -8.90 -8.50
C ASP A 86 12.91 -8.89 -7.47
N VAL A 87 12.39 -7.70 -7.14
CA VAL A 87 11.13 -7.49 -6.41
C VAL A 87 10.15 -6.74 -7.32
N PRO A 88 9.58 -7.40 -8.34
CA PRO A 88 8.80 -6.76 -9.40
C PRO A 88 7.58 -6.01 -8.87
N THR A 89 6.91 -6.52 -7.83
CA THR A 89 5.74 -5.83 -7.26
C THR A 89 6.17 -4.55 -6.58
N MET A 90 7.26 -4.57 -5.80
CA MET A 90 7.74 -3.35 -5.16
C MET A 90 8.20 -2.32 -6.20
N LYS A 91 8.95 -2.77 -7.22
CA LYS A 91 9.37 -1.93 -8.35
C LYS A 91 8.19 -1.26 -9.04
N ALA A 92 7.13 -2.02 -9.29
CA ALA A 92 5.91 -1.50 -9.90
C ALA A 92 5.18 -0.51 -8.98
N VAL A 93 5.20 -0.70 -7.66
CA VAL A 93 4.50 0.19 -6.71
C VAL A 93 5.26 1.49 -6.50
N VAL A 94 6.59 1.46 -6.30
CA VAL A 94 7.38 2.69 -6.09
C VAL A 94 7.51 3.52 -7.37
N GLY A 95 7.36 2.89 -8.54
CA GLY A 95 7.34 3.58 -9.84
C GLY A 95 6.02 4.27 -10.19
N ARG A 96 4.96 4.11 -9.38
CA ARG A 96 3.65 4.75 -9.66
C ARG A 96 3.72 6.25 -9.49
N THR A 97 3.02 6.96 -10.36
CA THR A 97 2.88 8.42 -10.34
C THR A 97 1.54 8.83 -9.70
N LYS A 98 1.42 10.11 -9.30
CA LYS A 98 0.22 10.63 -8.58
C LYS A 98 -1.07 10.44 -9.36
N THR A 99 -0.96 10.30 -10.67
CA THR A 99 -2.02 10.02 -11.63
C THR A 99 -2.63 8.62 -11.51
N ASP A 100 -1.94 7.66 -10.87
CA ASP A 100 -2.37 6.26 -10.82
C ASP A 100 -3.35 5.95 -9.66
N GLY A 101 -3.62 6.91 -8.78
CA GLY A 101 -4.61 6.80 -7.69
C GLY A 101 -4.34 5.75 -6.61
N ASN A 102 -3.24 4.99 -6.70
CA ASN A 102 -2.83 3.93 -5.77
C ASN A 102 -1.32 4.03 -5.44
N GLN A 103 -0.91 5.11 -4.78
CA GLN A 103 0.48 5.41 -4.40
C GLN A 103 0.77 5.16 -2.91
N TRP A 104 0.31 4.03 -2.38
CA TRP A 104 0.47 3.76 -0.96
C TRP A 104 1.95 3.76 -0.50
N ALA A 105 2.89 3.35 -1.35
CA ALA A 105 4.32 3.34 -1.00
C ALA A 105 4.93 4.74 -0.89
N ALA A 106 4.37 5.76 -1.55
CA ALA A 106 4.93 7.10 -1.51
C ALA A 106 4.64 7.83 -0.19
N THR A 107 3.44 7.64 0.36
CA THR A 107 2.96 8.45 1.49
C THR A 107 2.24 7.66 2.59
N CYS A 108 1.61 6.51 2.29
CA CYS A 108 0.74 5.83 3.25
C CYS A 108 1.47 4.78 4.11
N VAL A 109 2.46 4.07 3.57
CA VAL A 109 3.17 2.99 4.29
C VAL A 109 4.66 3.10 4.06
N LYS A 110 5.45 2.85 5.11
CA LYS A 110 6.90 2.82 5.06
C LYS A 110 7.39 1.41 5.37
N ILE A 111 8.08 0.79 4.41
CA ILE A 111 8.70 -0.54 4.60
C ILE A 111 10.20 -0.34 4.72
N THR A 112 10.75 -0.68 5.88
CA THR A 112 12.17 -0.53 6.21
C THR A 112 12.81 -1.89 6.39
N VAL A 113 13.92 -2.18 5.73
CA VAL A 113 14.68 -3.42 5.92
C VAL A 113 16.01 -3.18 6.62
N SER A 114 16.42 -4.09 7.48
CA SER A 114 17.69 -4.02 8.22
C SER A 114 18.51 -5.29 8.03
N ASN A 115 19.76 -5.13 7.59
CA ASN A 115 20.71 -6.24 7.46
C ASN A 115 21.41 -6.62 8.77
N LYS A 116 21.31 -5.78 9.81
CA LYS A 116 21.88 -6.09 11.13
C LYS A 116 21.18 -7.31 11.75
N ASP A 117 19.87 -7.40 11.54
CA ASP A 117 18.99 -8.33 12.25
C ASP A 117 18.13 -9.18 11.30
N GLY A 118 18.19 -8.92 9.99
CA GLY A 118 17.42 -9.65 8.97
C GLY A 118 15.91 -9.36 9.00
N ASN A 119 15.54 -8.13 9.38
CA ASN A 119 14.16 -7.78 9.69
C ASN A 119 13.54 -6.81 8.69
N ILE A 120 12.23 -6.97 8.47
CA ILE A 120 11.37 -6.06 7.72
C ILE A 120 10.43 -5.35 8.71
N LYS A 121 10.56 -4.03 8.83
CA LYS A 121 9.68 -3.17 9.61
C LYS A 121 8.65 -2.50 8.72
N ILE A 122 7.40 -2.50 9.15
CA ILE A 122 6.29 -1.88 8.41
C ILE A 122 5.64 -0.82 9.30
N GLU A 123 5.79 0.44 8.90
CA GLU A 123 5.32 1.60 9.65
C GLU A 123 4.31 2.40 8.83
N ASN A 124 3.56 3.28 9.51
CA ASN A 124 2.77 4.29 8.80
C ASN A 124 3.73 5.22 8.03
N GLY A 125 3.31 5.60 6.82
CA GLY A 125 3.97 6.65 6.06
C GLY A 125 3.68 8.04 6.63
N THR A 126 4.05 9.06 5.87
CA THR A 126 3.94 10.48 6.28
C THR A 126 2.52 11.03 6.20
N ASP A 127 1.64 10.44 5.40
CA ASP A 127 0.24 10.84 5.29
C ASP A 127 -0.65 9.93 6.14
N THR A 128 -1.18 10.49 7.22
CA THR A 128 -2.15 9.85 8.11
C THR A 128 -3.53 10.53 8.08
N ALA A 129 -3.71 11.52 7.20
CA ALA A 129 -4.89 12.39 7.19
C ALA A 129 -5.84 12.08 6.03
N SER A 130 -5.35 11.56 4.90
CA SER A 130 -6.21 11.20 3.77
C SER A 130 -7.08 9.97 4.08
N SER A 131 -8.34 9.98 3.61
CA SER A 131 -9.29 8.85 3.75
C SER A 131 -8.68 7.55 3.22
N TYR A 132 -7.97 7.64 2.11
CA TYR A 132 -7.28 6.54 1.47
C TYR A 132 -6.11 5.97 2.31
N CYS A 133 -5.20 6.80 2.84
CA CYS A 133 -4.12 6.28 3.68
C CYS A 133 -4.66 5.75 5.01
N GLN A 134 -5.70 6.35 5.58
CA GLN A 134 -6.36 5.83 6.78
C GLN A 134 -7.00 4.47 6.53
N ALA A 135 -7.66 4.26 5.39
CA ALA A 135 -8.23 2.97 5.03
C ALA A 135 -7.14 1.87 4.95
N ILE A 136 -5.97 2.19 4.40
CA ILE A 136 -4.84 1.26 4.34
C ILE A 136 -4.24 1.01 5.73
N GLN A 137 -3.90 2.06 6.46
CA GLN A 137 -3.21 1.97 7.75
C GLN A 137 -4.06 1.27 8.82
N ASN A 138 -5.39 1.36 8.71
CA ASN A 138 -6.34 0.71 9.63
C ASN A 138 -6.80 -0.67 9.16
N THR A 139 -6.27 -1.18 8.05
CA THR A 139 -6.56 -2.56 7.62
C THR A 139 -6.02 -3.55 8.67
N PRO A 140 -6.74 -4.64 9.02
CA PRO A 140 -6.31 -5.58 10.06
C PRO A 140 -4.88 -6.12 9.87
N ALA A 141 -4.49 -6.42 8.63
CA ALA A 141 -3.14 -6.88 8.31
C ALA A 141 -2.06 -5.84 8.67
N MET A 142 -2.32 -4.56 8.40
CA MET A 142 -1.39 -3.46 8.75
C MET A 142 -1.26 -3.31 10.26
N LEU A 143 -2.36 -3.43 11.00
CA LEU A 143 -2.34 -3.39 12.46
C LEU A 143 -1.51 -4.54 13.03
N ASP A 144 -1.65 -5.75 12.49
CA ASP A 144 -0.88 -6.89 12.93
C ASP A 144 0.60 -6.76 12.59
N TRP A 145 0.95 -6.24 11.41
CA TRP A 145 2.34 -5.95 11.06
C TRP A 145 2.96 -4.84 11.93
N LYS A 146 2.16 -3.85 12.36
CA LYS A 146 2.63 -2.80 13.27
C LYS A 146 2.96 -3.32 14.66
N LYS A 147 2.12 -4.21 15.21
CA LYS A 147 2.39 -4.85 16.52
C LYS A 147 3.71 -5.60 16.53
N LEU A 148 4.18 -6.12 15.39
CA LEU A 148 5.48 -6.80 15.29
C LEU A 148 6.68 -5.85 15.47
N ASN A 149 6.46 -4.54 15.36
CA ASN A 149 7.47 -3.52 15.65
C ASN A 149 7.37 -2.97 17.09
N GLU A 150 6.32 -3.32 17.82
CA GLU A 150 6.06 -2.85 19.19
C GLU A 150 6.74 -3.79 20.22
N ASP A 151 6.85 -3.37 21.47
CA ASP A 151 7.44 -4.16 22.59
C ASP A 151 8.89 -4.65 22.40
N GLY A 152 9.72 -3.84 21.73
CA GLY A 152 11.11 -4.24 21.41
C GLY A 152 11.20 -5.23 20.25
N GLY A 153 10.09 -5.50 19.58
CA GLY A 153 10.03 -6.21 18.31
C GLY A 153 10.75 -5.43 17.21
N GLU A 154 11.53 -6.15 16.41
CA GLU A 154 12.28 -5.53 15.32
C GLU A 154 11.57 -5.67 13.97
N GLY A 155 10.27 -5.98 13.98
CA GLY A 155 9.47 -6.28 12.80
C GLY A 155 9.48 -7.76 12.43
N ILE A 156 9.13 -8.06 11.18
CA ILE A 156 9.11 -9.42 10.65
C ILE A 156 10.55 -9.91 10.53
N LYS A 157 10.93 -10.90 11.34
CA LYS A 157 12.24 -11.55 11.26
C LYS A 157 12.25 -12.56 10.12
N VAL A 158 13.10 -12.33 9.12
CA VAL A 158 13.19 -13.18 7.93
C VAL A 158 14.35 -14.18 8.07
N GLY A 159 15.38 -13.85 8.84
CA GLY A 159 16.47 -14.76 9.10
C GLY A 159 17.30 -14.37 10.32
N GLY A 160 17.63 -15.35 11.15
CA GLY A 160 18.62 -15.22 12.20
C GLY A 160 20.02 -15.40 11.61
N SER A 161 20.86 -14.39 11.75
CA SER A 161 22.25 -14.30 11.29
C SER A 161 23.23 -15.31 11.93
N GLY A 162 22.73 -16.42 12.49
CA GLY A 162 23.49 -17.39 13.29
C GLY A 162 23.48 -18.85 12.79
N ILE A 163 22.76 -19.22 11.73
CA ILE A 163 22.84 -20.59 11.17
C ILE A 163 23.94 -20.70 10.09
N PHE A 164 24.30 -19.60 9.44
CA PHE A 164 25.26 -19.57 8.33
C PHE A 164 26.49 -18.69 8.58
N LYS A 165 26.81 -18.44 9.86
CA LYS A 165 28.06 -17.78 10.25
C LYS A 165 29.04 -18.80 10.81
#